data_AF-A0A2V7EUN7-F1
#
_entry.id   AF-A0A2V7EUN7-F1
#
_cell.length_a   1.000
_cell.length_b   1.000
_cell.length_c   1.000
_cell.angle_alpha   90.00
_cell.angle_beta   90.00
_cell.angle_gamma   90.00
#
_symmetry.space_group_name_H-M   'P 1'
#
loop_
_entity.id
_entity.type
_entity.pdbx_description
1 polymer ?
#
loop_
_entity_poly.entity_id
_entity_poly.type
_entity_poly.pdbx_seq_one_letter_code
_entity_poly.pdbx_strand_id
1 'polypeptide(L)'
;PKSFQELAETTHFHFFTMPVVFLILCHVFYLTMAGQALKVIMTVLAFAGVALDLASPWLILYGSPHFALAMLLGDVLMVGAFLVMAGVPLYEMWILKKRLMSAERPDE
;
A
#
# COMPACT_ATOMS: atom_id res chain seq x y z
N PRO A 1 13.75 -23.36 -7.49
CA PRO A 1 13.14 -22.22 -8.20
C PRO A 1 11.65 -22.52 -8.47
N LYS A 2 10.74 -21.56 -8.22
CA LYS A 2 9.31 -21.75 -8.53
C LYS A 2 9.14 -22.00 -10.04
N SER A 3 8.21 -22.87 -10.40
CA SER A 3 7.80 -23.04 -11.81
C SER A 3 7.05 -21.80 -12.30
N PHE A 4 6.97 -21.61 -13.63
CA PHE A 4 6.21 -20.51 -14.22
C PHE A 4 4.74 -20.50 -13.75
N GLN A 5 4.11 -21.68 -13.69
CA GLN A 5 2.72 -21.82 -13.29
C GLN A 5 2.51 -21.40 -11.83
N GLU A 6 3.34 -21.91 -10.90
CA GLU A 6 3.26 -21.51 -9.48
C GLU A 6 3.49 -20.01 -9.28
N LEU A 7 4.37 -19.41 -10.09
CA LEU A 7 4.63 -17.97 -10.06
C LEU A 7 3.43 -17.17 -10.57
N ALA A 8 2.82 -17.61 -11.67
CA ALA A 8 1.62 -17.01 -12.24
C ALA A 8 0.43 -17.11 -11.29
N GLU A 9 0.23 -18.26 -10.64
CA GLU A 9 -0.82 -18.47 -9.64
C GLU A 9 -0.61 -17.53 -8.44
N THR A 10 0.61 -17.48 -7.88
CA THR A 10 0.94 -16.56 -6.78
C THR A 10 0.66 -15.10 -7.18
N THR A 11 1.13 -14.70 -8.37
CA THR A 11 0.96 -13.34 -8.90
C THR A 11 -0.53 -13.03 -9.08
N HIS A 12 -1.33 -13.94 -9.62
CA HIS A 12 -2.78 -13.74 -9.78
C HIS A 12 -3.48 -13.47 -8.45
N PHE A 13 -3.18 -14.26 -7.42
CA PHE A 13 -3.74 -14.05 -6.07
C PHE A 13 -3.29 -12.72 -5.47
N HIS A 14 -2.01 -12.36 -5.58
CA HIS A 14 -1.48 -11.12 -4.99
C HIS A 14 -1.94 -9.88 -5.76
N PHE A 15 -2.06 -9.98 -7.09
CA PHE A 15 -2.54 -8.92 -7.97
C PHE A 15 -3.98 -8.51 -7.63
N PHE A 16 -4.79 -9.44 -7.13
CA PHE A 16 -6.12 -9.11 -6.65
C PHE A 16 -6.12 -8.67 -5.18
N THR A 17 -5.58 -9.50 -4.29
CA THR A 17 -5.77 -9.33 -2.84
C THR A 17 -5.00 -8.12 -2.27
N MET A 18 -3.75 -7.90 -2.66
CA MET A 18 -2.93 -6.83 -2.09
C MET A 18 -3.40 -5.42 -2.48
N PRO A 19 -3.69 -5.11 -3.76
CA PRO A 19 -4.27 -3.82 -4.13
C PRO A 19 -5.60 -3.54 -3.44
N VAL A 20 -6.46 -4.54 -3.27
CA VAL A 20 -7.77 -4.36 -2.61
C VAL A 20 -7.58 -3.97 -1.14
N VAL A 21 -6.66 -4.59 -0.41
CA VAL A 21 -6.35 -4.22 0.98
C VAL A 21 -5.89 -2.77 1.07
N PHE A 22 -4.93 -2.35 0.22
CA PHE A 22 -4.45 -0.97 0.23
C PHE A 22 -5.49 0.04 -0.27
N LEU A 23 -6.38 -0.35 -1.17
CA LEU A 23 -7.51 0.47 -1.59
C LEU A 23 -8.45 0.74 -0.42
N ILE A 24 -8.81 -0.29 0.36
CA ILE A 24 -9.64 -0.13 1.57
C ILE A 24 -8.95 0.79 2.58
N LEU A 25 -7.65 0.58 2.83
CA LEU A 25 -6.88 1.43 3.74
C LEU A 25 -6.80 2.88 3.26
N CYS A 26 -6.62 3.12 1.96
CA CYS A 26 -6.66 4.46 1.40
C CYS A 26 -8.01 5.13 1.68
N HIS A 27 -9.14 4.43 1.47
CA HIS A 27 -10.46 5.01 1.73
C HIS A 27 -10.61 5.41 3.20
N VAL A 28 -10.28 4.51 4.13
CA VAL A 28 -10.34 4.81 5.57
C VAL A 28 -9.41 5.95 5.94
N PHE A 29 -8.18 5.96 5.41
CA PHE A 29 -7.20 7.00 5.66
C PHE A 29 -7.63 8.36 5.11
N TYR A 30 -8.33 8.41 3.98
CA TYR A 30 -8.84 9.64 3.40
C TYR A 30 -9.95 10.30 4.23
N LEU A 31 -10.63 9.54 5.09
CA LEU A 31 -11.62 10.06 6.06
C LEU A 31 -10.99 10.68 7.32
N THR A 32 -9.67 10.59 7.47
CA THR A 32 -8.94 11.20 8.60
C THR A 32 -8.69 12.70 8.40
N MET A 33 -8.25 13.37 9.45
CA MET A 33 -7.81 14.77 9.42
C MET A 33 -6.37 14.95 8.89
N ALA A 34 -5.73 13.88 8.40
CA ALA A 34 -4.40 13.95 7.80
C ALA A 34 -4.38 14.92 6.60
N GLY A 35 -3.26 15.63 6.45
CA GLY A 35 -3.06 16.56 5.34
C GLY A 35 -3.15 15.88 3.98
N GLN A 36 -3.66 16.60 2.97
CA GLN A 36 -3.85 16.08 1.61
C GLN A 36 -2.55 15.54 1.00
N ALA A 37 -1.42 16.19 1.24
CA ALA A 37 -0.12 15.72 0.75
C ALA A 37 0.24 14.35 1.32
N LEU A 38 0.06 14.13 2.62
CA LEU A 38 0.35 12.84 3.25
C LEU A 38 -0.55 11.74 2.69
N LYS A 39 -1.85 12.03 2.52
CA LYS A 39 -2.82 11.11 1.89
C LYS A 39 -2.34 10.64 0.52
N VAL A 40 -1.99 11.58 -0.36
CA VAL A 40 -1.49 11.27 -1.71
C VAL A 40 -0.17 10.51 -1.68
N ILE A 41 0.81 10.96 -0.88
CA ILE A 41 2.13 10.31 -0.80
C ILE A 41 1.97 8.86 -0.34
N MET A 42 1.21 8.61 0.74
CA MET A 42 0.99 7.25 1.24
C MET A 42 0.30 6.37 0.20
N THR A 43 -0.70 6.89 -0.52
CA THR A 43 -1.34 6.15 -1.62
C THR A 43 -0.35 5.78 -2.71
N VAL A 44 0.47 6.73 -3.18
CA VAL A 44 1.47 6.44 -4.22
C VAL A 44 2.49 5.42 -3.73
N LEU A 45 3.00 5.54 -2.51
CA LEU A 45 3.97 4.59 -1.95
C LEU A 45 3.37 3.18 -1.80
N ALA A 46 2.12 3.06 -1.35
CA ALA A 46 1.44 1.77 -1.22
C ALA A 46 1.34 1.05 -2.58
N PHE A 47 0.83 1.74 -3.61
CA PHE A 47 0.65 1.14 -4.94
C PHE A 47 1.97 0.92 -5.67
N ALA A 48 2.96 1.79 -5.48
CA ALA A 48 4.32 1.55 -5.98
C ALA A 48 4.95 0.31 -5.32
N GLY A 49 4.75 0.14 -4.01
CA GLY A 49 5.24 -1.03 -3.28
C GLY A 49 4.61 -2.32 -3.80
N VAL A 50 3.28 -2.36 -3.99
CA VAL A 50 2.59 -3.52 -4.56
C VAL A 50 3.06 -3.83 -5.99
N ALA A 51 3.29 -2.81 -6.82
CA ALA A 51 3.81 -3.01 -8.16
C ALA A 51 5.22 -3.63 -8.14
N LEU A 52 6.09 -3.17 -7.24
CA LEU A 52 7.43 -3.73 -7.06
C LEU A 52 7.37 -5.17 -6.54
N ASP A 53 6.52 -5.47 -5.57
CA ASP A 53 6.33 -6.83 -5.03
C ASP A 53 5.85 -7.80 -6.13
N LEU A 54 4.88 -7.39 -6.95
CA LEU A 54 4.37 -8.22 -8.04
C LEU A 54 5.38 -8.44 -9.16
N ALA A 55 6.17 -7.43 -9.52
CA ALA A 55 7.13 -7.51 -10.62
C ALA A 55 8.43 -8.22 -10.23
N SER A 56 8.88 -8.06 -8.98
CA SER A 56 10.23 -8.50 -8.58
C SER A 56 10.48 -10.00 -8.71
N PRO A 57 9.55 -10.91 -8.33
CA PRO A 57 9.74 -12.34 -8.51
C PRO A 57 10.02 -12.75 -9.97
N TRP A 58 9.36 -12.10 -10.93
CA TRP A 58 9.59 -12.31 -12.36
C TRP A 58 10.97 -11.79 -12.78
N LEU A 59 11.32 -10.59 -12.32
CA LEU A 59 12.61 -9.97 -12.63
C LEU A 59 13.79 -10.73 -12.00
N ILE A 60 13.62 -11.32 -10.82
CA ILE A 60 14.63 -12.16 -10.16
C ILE A 60 14.88 -13.44 -10.96
N LEU A 61 13.80 -14.09 -11.44
CA LEU A 61 13.89 -15.35 -12.16
C LEU A 61 14.39 -15.20 -13.60
N TYR A 62 13.94 -14.16 -14.32
CA TYR A 62 14.20 -14.00 -15.76
C TYR A 62 15.18 -12.88 -16.10
N GLY A 63 15.51 -11.99 -15.16
CA GLY A 63 16.37 -10.83 -15.39
C GLY A 63 17.68 -10.89 -14.61
N SER A 64 17.64 -10.70 -13.30
CA SER A 64 18.82 -10.64 -12.44
C SER A 64 18.48 -10.84 -10.96
N PRO A 65 19.32 -11.56 -10.17
CA PRO A 65 19.13 -11.69 -8.73
C PRO A 65 19.10 -10.35 -7.97
N HIS A 66 19.68 -9.29 -8.53
CA HIS A 66 19.73 -7.95 -7.90
C HIS A 66 18.34 -7.33 -7.72
N PHE A 67 17.33 -7.79 -8.45
CA PHE A 67 15.94 -7.37 -8.27
C PHE A 67 15.34 -7.81 -6.92
N ALA A 68 16.04 -8.63 -6.12
CA ALA A 68 15.71 -8.84 -4.71
C ALA A 68 15.70 -7.51 -3.90
N LEU A 69 16.51 -6.52 -4.30
CA LEU A 69 16.48 -5.18 -3.69
C LEU A 69 15.19 -4.42 -4.04
N ALA A 70 14.65 -4.62 -5.24
CA ALA A 70 13.38 -4.03 -5.65
C ALA A 70 12.22 -4.65 -4.87
N MET A 71 12.26 -5.97 -4.63
CA MET A 71 11.30 -6.68 -3.78
C MET A 71 11.32 -6.12 -2.36
N LEU A 72 12.51 -6.04 -1.76
CA LEU A 72 12.69 -5.49 -0.41
C LEU A 72 12.21 -4.04 -0.30
N LEU A 73 12.49 -3.22 -1.31
CA LEU A 73 11.97 -1.86 -1.37
C LEU A 73 10.44 -1.85 -1.40
N GLY A 74 9.83 -2.71 -2.23
CA GLY A 74 8.38 -2.86 -2.31
C GLY A 74 7.76 -3.20 -0.96
N ASP A 75 8.32 -4.19 -0.26
CA ASP A 75 7.90 -4.62 1.07
C ASP A 75 8.00 -3.48 2.09
N VAL A 76 9.12 -2.74 2.11
CA VAL A 76 9.33 -1.62 3.03
C VAL A 76 8.33 -0.49 2.77
N LEU A 77 8.07 -0.15 1.50
CA LEU A 77 7.08 0.86 1.14
C LEU A 77 5.67 0.45 1.59
N MET A 78 5.30 -0.81 1.36
CA MET A 78 4.00 -1.35 1.78
C MET A 78 3.84 -1.34 3.29
N VAL A 79 4.83 -1.83 4.05
CA VAL A 79 4.79 -1.83 5.52
C VAL A 79 4.72 -0.39 6.06
N GLY A 80 5.53 0.51 5.52
CA GLY A 80 5.52 1.91 5.92
C GLY A 80 4.16 2.58 5.68
N ALA A 81 3.61 2.41 4.48
CA ALA A 81 2.29 2.94 4.13
C ALA A 81 1.18 2.32 4.98
N PHE A 82 1.24 1.00 5.23
CA PHE A 82 0.29 0.30 6.09
C PHE A 82 0.29 0.87 7.51
N LEU A 83 1.47 1.03 8.13
CA LEU A 83 1.58 1.53 9.50
C LEU A 83 0.99 2.94 9.63
N VAL A 84 1.20 3.81 8.63
CA VAL A 84 0.62 5.15 8.64
C VAL A 84 -0.89 5.11 8.38
N MET A 85 -1.34 4.44 7.32
CA MET A 85 -2.75 4.41 6.93
C MET A 85 -3.64 3.67 7.95
N ALA A 86 -3.12 2.68 8.66
CA ALA A 86 -3.84 2.03 9.75
C ALA A 86 -3.68 2.78 11.07
N GLY A 87 -2.48 3.27 11.38
CA GLY A 87 -2.16 3.92 12.65
C GLY A 87 -2.88 5.26 12.83
N VAL A 88 -2.95 6.10 11.80
CA VAL A 88 -3.56 7.43 11.92
C VAL A 88 -5.06 7.36 12.23
N PRO A 89 -5.91 6.60 11.51
CA PRO A 89 -7.31 6.47 11.89
C PRO A 89 -7.50 5.90 13.30
N LEU A 90 -6.72 4.88 13.69
CA LEU A 90 -6.77 4.31 15.03
C LEU A 90 -6.42 5.35 16.11
N TYR A 91 -5.37 6.13 15.87
CA TYR A 91 -4.96 7.20 16.77
C TYR A 91 -6.01 8.30 16.89
N GLU A 92 -6.55 8.77 15.76
CA GLU A 92 -7.57 9.80 15.73
C GLU A 92 -8.86 9.36 16.44
N MET A 93 -9.32 8.13 16.20
CA MET A 93 -10.57 7.62 16.76
C MET A 93 -10.45 7.26 18.24
N TRP A 94 -9.40 6.54 18.66
CA TRP A 94 -9.33 6.01 20.02
C TRP A 94 -8.57 6.91 21.00
N ILE A 95 -7.58 7.67 20.53
CA ILE A 95 -6.76 8.52 21.42
C ILE A 95 -7.27 9.96 21.37
N LEU A 96 -7.43 10.54 20.17
CA LEU A 96 -7.95 11.91 20.04
C LEU A 96 -9.48 12.00 20.14
N LYS A 97 -10.19 10.86 20.08
CA LYS A 97 -11.66 10.78 20.05
C LYS A 97 -12.31 11.64 18.97
N LYS A 98 -11.61 11.84 17.85
CA LYS A 98 -12.11 12.55 16.67
C LYS A 98 -12.95 11.59 15.84
N ARG A 99 -14.07 12.09 15.31
CA ARG A 99 -14.85 11.34 14.32
C ARG A 99 -14.16 11.47 12.96
N LEU A 100 -14.01 10.36 12.26
CA LEU A 100 -13.56 10.37 10.87
C LEU A 100 -14.60 11.12 10.04
N MET A 101 -14.23 12.28 9.53
CA MET A 101 -15.04 13.13 8.66
C MET A 101 -14.09 13.74 7.65
N SER A 102 -14.34 13.51 6.36
CA SER A 102 -13.75 14.36 5.32
C SER A 102 -14.30 15.75 5.55
N ALA A 103 -13.48 16.69 6.03
CA ALA A 103 -13.90 18.08 6.19
C ALA A 103 -14.56 18.53 4.88
N GLU A 104 -15.85 18.84 4.91
CA GLU A 104 -16.47 19.58 3.83
C GLU A 104 -15.65 20.87 3.71
N ARG A 105 -15.09 21.09 2.50
CA ARG A 105 -14.45 22.37 2.20
C ARG A 105 -15.50 23.43 2.50
N PRO A 106 -15.21 24.44 3.34
CA PRO A 106 -16.06 25.61 3.41
C PRO A 106 -16.14 26.16 1.99
N ASP A 107 -17.35 26.15 1.47
CA ASP A 107 -17.80 26.70 0.20
C ASP A 107 -17.04 28.01 -0.10
N GLU A 108 -16.39 28.06 -1.27
CA GLU A 108 -15.83 29.29 -1.84
C GLU A 108 -16.94 30.29 -2.18
#